data_AF-A0A7S2SUN6-F1
#
_entry.id   AF-A0A7S2SUN6-F1
#
_cell.length_a   1.000
_cell.length_b   1.000
_cell.length_c   1.000
_cell.angle_alpha   90.00
_cell.angle_beta   90.00
_cell.angle_gamma   90.00
#
_symmetry.space_group_name_H-M   'P 1'
#
loop_
_entity.id
_entity.type
_entity.pdbx_description
1 polymer ?
#
loop_
_entity_poly.entity_id
_entity_poly.type
_entity_poly.pdbx_seq_one_letter_code
_entity_poly.pdbx_strand_id
1 'polypeptide(L)'
;AEELEKNPLENAVALMSLTEAVAKNGKLPDGAIRLAVEIDGSEDDETIAKVKDLDPMMITVCIDENLSQLHASRRIFEILKANDVMTPAIHHYKTTSSESNELALELGTKIGSLLTDGNGDGILIEQVGETNFSVDFLRNTGFSLLQGCRMRNTKTEFVSCPSCGRTLFDLQETTAQIQEATGHLPGVTVAVMGCIVNGPGEMADADFGYVGTLPGKVDLYYGKEVVRKSIP
;
A
#
# COMPACT_ATOMS: atom_id res chain seq x y z
N ALA A 1 -25.68 -12.66 5.12
CA ALA A 1 -26.36 -12.39 6.40
C ALA A 1 -27.24 -13.57 6.82
N GLU A 2 -28.27 -13.93 6.05
CA GLU A 2 -29.23 -14.98 6.43
C GLU A 2 -28.63 -16.38 6.72
N GLU A 3 -27.61 -16.80 5.98
CA GLU A 3 -26.92 -18.08 6.26
C GLU A 3 -26.12 -18.06 7.57
N LEU A 4 -25.52 -16.91 7.92
CA LEU A 4 -24.77 -16.75 9.17
C LEU A 4 -25.70 -16.66 10.38
N GLU A 5 -26.93 -16.14 10.20
CA GLU A 5 -27.96 -16.17 11.25
C GLU A 5 -28.45 -17.59 11.52
N LYS A 6 -28.56 -18.43 10.48
CA LYS A 6 -28.97 -19.83 10.62
C LYS A 6 -27.84 -20.73 11.15
N ASN A 7 -26.61 -20.48 10.72
CA ASN A 7 -25.42 -21.22 11.09
C ASN A 7 -24.31 -20.25 11.54
N PRO A 8 -24.34 -19.79 12.81
CA PRO A 8 -23.32 -18.91 13.35
C PRO A 8 -21.93 -19.51 13.27
N LEU A 9 -20.96 -18.73 12.77
CA LEU A 9 -19.55 -19.10 12.79
C LEU A 9 -18.97 -18.81 14.18
N GLU A 10 -18.51 -19.84 14.86
CA GLU A 10 -17.87 -19.68 16.18
C GLU A 10 -16.58 -18.86 16.09
N ASN A 11 -16.39 -17.95 17.06
CA ASN A 11 -15.22 -17.10 17.19
C ASN A 11 -14.99 -16.16 15.98
N ALA A 12 -16.06 -15.79 15.29
CA ALA A 12 -16.00 -14.89 14.14
C ALA A 12 -15.77 -13.42 14.55
N VAL A 13 -15.34 -12.62 13.58
CA VAL A 13 -15.34 -11.16 13.64
C VAL A 13 -16.57 -10.67 12.87
N ALA A 14 -17.45 -9.93 13.51
CA ALA A 14 -18.59 -9.31 12.86
C ALA A 14 -18.16 -8.01 12.18
N LEU A 15 -18.30 -7.93 10.86
CA LEU A 15 -18.18 -6.67 10.11
C LEU A 15 -19.57 -6.07 9.96
N MET A 16 -19.78 -4.86 10.45
CA MET A 16 -21.04 -4.12 10.34
C MET A 16 -20.77 -2.70 9.82
N SER A 17 -21.73 -2.08 9.14
CA SER A 17 -21.63 -0.64 8.88
C SER A 17 -21.66 0.12 10.20
N LEU A 18 -21.01 1.28 10.26
CA LEU A 18 -20.97 2.10 11.47
C LEU A 18 -22.38 2.46 11.96
N THR A 19 -23.26 2.83 11.04
CA THR A 19 -24.67 3.14 11.36
C THR A 19 -25.39 1.94 11.99
N GLU A 20 -25.17 0.72 11.47
CA GLU A 20 -25.73 -0.50 12.05
C GLU A 20 -25.15 -0.79 13.44
N ALA A 21 -23.83 -0.68 13.60
CA ALA A 21 -23.16 -0.91 14.86
C ALA A 21 -23.64 0.06 15.95
N VAL A 22 -23.82 1.33 15.61
CA VAL A 22 -24.38 2.36 16.51
C VAL A 22 -25.84 2.04 16.85
N ALA A 23 -26.67 1.69 15.87
CA ALA A 23 -28.08 1.34 16.11
C ALA A 23 -28.25 0.12 17.03
N LYS A 24 -27.32 -0.84 16.94
CA LYS A 24 -27.28 -2.03 17.79
C LYS A 24 -26.49 -1.82 19.10
N ASN A 25 -25.97 -0.61 19.36
CA ASN A 25 -25.13 -0.29 20.51
C ASN A 25 -23.96 -1.28 20.69
N GLY A 26 -23.32 -1.65 19.58
CA GLY A 26 -22.19 -2.60 19.54
C GLY A 26 -22.55 -4.05 19.78
N LYS A 27 -23.84 -4.41 19.87
CA LYS A 27 -24.27 -5.80 20.11
C LYS A 27 -23.85 -6.70 18.94
N LEU A 28 -23.05 -7.71 19.26
CA LEU A 28 -22.57 -8.70 18.29
C LEU A 28 -23.66 -9.71 17.90
N PRO A 29 -23.67 -10.19 16.65
CA PRO A 29 -24.46 -11.35 16.26
C PRO A 29 -23.93 -12.62 16.94
N ASP A 30 -24.77 -13.67 16.99
CA ASP A 30 -24.38 -14.95 17.56
C ASP A 30 -23.13 -15.52 16.88
N GLY A 31 -22.27 -16.19 17.66
CA GLY A 31 -20.99 -16.75 17.20
C GLY A 31 -19.84 -15.74 17.09
N ALA A 32 -20.13 -14.45 16.90
CA ALA A 32 -19.10 -13.42 16.82
C ALA A 32 -18.56 -13.03 18.21
N ILE A 33 -17.24 -12.86 18.31
CA ILE A 33 -16.55 -12.49 19.55
C ILE A 33 -15.90 -11.10 19.49
N ARG A 34 -15.82 -10.50 18.30
CA ARG A 34 -15.22 -9.18 18.07
C ARG A 34 -15.99 -8.41 17.00
N LEU A 35 -15.88 -7.09 17.06
CA LEU A 35 -16.47 -6.14 16.13
C LEU A 35 -15.40 -5.56 15.20
N ALA A 36 -15.69 -5.49 13.91
CA ALA A 36 -15.08 -4.58 12.96
C ALA A 36 -16.18 -3.67 12.39
N VAL A 37 -15.85 -2.41 12.13
CA VAL A 37 -16.81 -1.43 11.58
C VAL A 37 -16.38 -0.95 10.22
N GLU A 38 -17.33 -0.83 9.30
CA GLU A 38 -17.15 -0.19 8.00
C GLU A 38 -17.68 1.24 8.06
N ILE A 39 -16.90 2.19 7.56
CA ILE A 39 -17.26 3.60 7.42
C ILE A 39 -17.20 3.95 5.93
N ASP A 40 -18.30 4.49 5.38
CA ASP A 40 -18.41 4.84 3.96
C ASP A 40 -18.30 6.34 3.68
N GLY A 41 -18.26 7.16 4.73
CA GLY A 41 -18.09 8.60 4.65
C GLY A 41 -19.39 9.37 4.45
N SER A 42 -20.52 8.69 4.26
CA SER A 42 -21.86 9.30 4.23
C SER A 42 -22.36 9.64 5.65
N GLU A 43 -21.76 9.05 6.68
CA GLU A 43 -22.12 9.30 8.07
C GLU A 43 -21.78 10.73 8.50
N ASP A 44 -22.58 11.31 9.38
CA ASP A 44 -22.31 12.61 10.00
C ASP A 44 -21.16 12.54 11.03
N ASP A 45 -20.66 13.72 11.43
CA ASP A 45 -19.49 13.80 12.32
C ASP A 45 -19.78 13.15 13.69
N GLU A 46 -21.01 13.29 14.19
CA GLU A 46 -21.45 12.71 15.46
C GLU A 46 -21.46 11.18 15.42
N THR A 47 -21.85 10.60 14.29
CA THR A 47 -21.86 9.15 14.10
C THR A 47 -20.45 8.59 14.01
N ILE A 48 -19.54 9.24 13.28
CA ILE A 48 -18.12 8.86 13.21
C ILE A 48 -17.46 8.94 14.59
N ALA A 49 -17.79 9.95 15.40
CA ALA A 49 -17.24 10.07 16.76
C ALA A 49 -17.60 8.89 17.68
N LYS A 50 -18.76 8.24 17.47
CA LYS A 50 -19.21 7.07 18.26
C LYS A 50 -18.38 5.81 18.05
N VAL A 51 -17.47 5.79 17.07
CA VAL A 51 -16.52 4.67 16.89
C VAL A 51 -15.75 4.40 18.19
N LYS A 52 -15.42 5.44 18.96
CA LYS A 52 -14.74 5.31 20.26
C LYS A 52 -15.51 4.45 21.26
N ASP A 53 -16.83 4.63 21.33
CA ASP A 53 -17.70 3.92 22.28
C ASP A 53 -17.92 2.45 21.88
N LEU A 54 -17.79 2.16 20.59
CA LEU A 54 -17.94 0.82 20.03
C LEU A 54 -16.70 -0.07 20.23
N ASP A 55 -15.53 0.53 20.47
CA ASP A 55 -14.21 -0.13 20.62
C ASP A 55 -13.98 -1.28 19.60
N PRO A 56 -14.13 -1.02 18.28
CA PRO A 56 -13.95 -2.05 17.28
C PRO A 56 -12.47 -2.46 17.19
N MET A 57 -12.23 -3.73 16.85
CA MET A 57 -10.86 -4.23 16.68
C MET A 57 -10.18 -3.69 15.42
N MET A 58 -10.97 -3.22 14.45
CA MET A 58 -10.52 -2.71 13.16
C MET A 58 -11.64 -1.86 12.52
N ILE A 59 -11.24 -0.84 11.79
CA ILE A 59 -12.10 -0.03 10.93
C ILE A 59 -11.77 -0.38 9.47
N THR A 60 -12.79 -0.57 8.63
CA THR A 60 -12.64 -0.56 7.18
C THR A 60 -13.18 0.76 6.65
N VAL A 61 -12.39 1.45 5.83
CA VAL A 61 -12.80 2.69 5.16
C VAL A 61 -13.13 2.33 3.72
N CYS A 62 -14.43 2.17 3.42
CA CYS A 62 -14.96 1.80 2.11
C CYS A 62 -15.86 2.92 1.60
N ILE A 63 -15.24 3.96 1.04
CA ILE A 63 -15.97 5.18 0.67
C ILE A 63 -17.04 4.90 -0.39
N ASP A 64 -18.23 5.46 -0.19
CA ASP A 64 -19.33 5.42 -1.16
C ASP A 64 -18.92 5.98 -2.52
N GLU A 65 -19.38 5.36 -3.61
CA GLU A 65 -18.99 5.72 -4.98
C GLU A 65 -19.40 7.14 -5.39
N ASN A 66 -20.40 7.73 -4.73
CA ASN A 66 -20.87 9.09 -4.98
C ASN A 66 -20.06 10.15 -4.23
N LEU A 67 -19.12 9.74 -3.38
CA LEU A 67 -18.28 10.62 -2.59
C LEU A 67 -16.85 10.70 -3.14
N SER A 68 -16.19 11.81 -2.86
CA SER A 68 -14.76 11.93 -3.17
C SER A 68 -13.95 11.11 -2.17
N GLN A 69 -13.32 10.03 -2.65
CA GLN A 69 -12.46 9.15 -1.84
C GLN A 69 -11.51 9.93 -0.91
N LEU A 70 -10.80 10.92 -1.45
CA LEU A 70 -9.80 11.69 -0.69
C LEU A 70 -10.42 12.56 0.39
N HIS A 71 -11.43 13.35 0.05
CA HIS A 71 -12.02 14.31 0.99
C HIS A 71 -12.81 13.59 2.09
N ALA A 72 -13.59 12.57 1.72
CA ALA A 72 -14.35 11.78 2.68
C ALA A 72 -13.42 11.03 3.64
N SER A 73 -12.37 10.37 3.11
CA SER A 73 -11.39 9.67 3.96
C SER A 73 -10.68 10.64 4.91
N ARG A 74 -10.19 11.79 4.42
CA ARG A 74 -9.52 12.78 5.29
C ARG A 74 -10.44 13.26 6.41
N ARG A 75 -11.71 13.57 6.10
CA ARG A 75 -12.72 13.94 7.10
C ARG A 75 -12.87 12.84 8.16
N ILE A 76 -13.03 11.57 7.75
CA ILE A 76 -13.13 10.44 8.69
C ILE A 76 -11.91 10.42 9.62
N PHE A 77 -10.69 10.43 9.06
CA PHE A 77 -9.47 10.37 9.86
C PHE A 77 -9.27 11.59 10.76
N GLU A 78 -9.67 12.79 10.35
CA GLU A 78 -9.67 13.99 11.19
C GLU A 78 -10.59 13.81 12.41
N ILE A 79 -11.79 13.28 12.21
CA ILE A 79 -12.75 13.03 13.31
C ILE A 79 -12.24 11.92 14.23
N LEU A 80 -11.71 10.82 13.67
CA LEU A 80 -11.12 9.74 14.45
C LEU A 80 -9.97 10.26 15.33
N LYS A 81 -9.06 11.07 14.76
CA LYS A 81 -7.95 11.70 15.48
C LYS A 81 -8.44 12.67 16.55
N ALA A 82 -9.43 13.50 16.24
CA ALA A 82 -10.00 14.47 17.19
C ALA A 82 -10.67 13.80 18.41
N ASN A 83 -11.08 12.53 18.27
CA ASN A 83 -11.70 11.75 19.33
C ASN A 83 -10.74 10.72 19.97
N ASP A 84 -9.43 10.78 19.70
CA ASP A 84 -8.42 9.84 20.19
C ASP A 84 -8.72 8.37 19.85
N VAL A 85 -9.31 8.11 18.68
CA VAL A 85 -9.52 6.75 18.19
C VAL A 85 -8.22 6.22 17.60
N MET A 86 -7.66 5.19 18.24
CA MET A 86 -6.41 4.53 17.84
C MET A 86 -6.63 3.17 17.15
N THR A 87 -7.88 2.84 16.84
CA THR A 87 -8.23 1.59 16.18
C THR A 87 -7.56 1.51 14.80
N PRO A 88 -6.93 0.37 14.44
CA PRO A 88 -6.35 0.18 13.11
C PRO A 88 -7.39 0.37 12.01
N ALA A 89 -7.06 1.16 10.99
CA ALA A 89 -7.95 1.48 9.89
C ALA A 89 -7.38 1.00 8.55
N ILE A 90 -8.15 0.17 7.85
CA ILE A 90 -7.78 -0.41 6.55
C ILE A 90 -8.60 0.26 5.45
N HIS A 91 -7.94 0.82 4.45
CA HIS A 91 -8.63 1.31 3.24
C HIS A 91 -9.15 0.12 2.45
N HIS A 92 -10.46 -0.01 2.33
CA HIS A 92 -11.08 -1.01 1.47
C HIS A 92 -11.46 -0.35 0.16
N TYR A 93 -10.61 -0.53 -0.85
CA TYR A 93 -10.78 0.09 -2.15
C TYR A 93 -11.40 -0.91 -3.13
N LYS A 94 -12.61 -0.60 -3.59
CA LYS A 94 -13.31 -1.32 -4.65
C LYS A 94 -12.93 -0.70 -6.00
N THR A 95 -12.41 -1.51 -6.91
CA THR A 95 -12.04 -1.07 -8.26
C THR A 95 -12.82 -1.86 -9.32
N THR A 96 -13.19 -1.16 -10.38
CA THR A 96 -13.73 -1.75 -11.61
C THR A 96 -12.71 -1.73 -12.75
N SER A 97 -11.49 -1.23 -12.51
CA SER A 97 -10.47 -1.14 -13.56
C SER A 97 -10.07 -2.54 -14.03
N SER A 98 -9.89 -2.68 -15.34
CA SER A 98 -9.37 -3.89 -15.98
C SER A 98 -7.88 -3.77 -16.33
N GLU A 99 -7.31 -2.57 -16.25
CA GLU A 99 -5.95 -2.27 -16.72
C GLU A 99 -5.02 -2.00 -15.52
N SER A 100 -3.89 -2.71 -15.47
CA SER A 100 -2.96 -2.63 -14.34
C SER A 100 -2.40 -1.22 -14.10
N ASN A 101 -2.13 -0.48 -15.18
CA ASN A 101 -1.62 0.89 -15.12
C ASN A 101 -2.65 1.87 -14.56
N GLU A 102 -3.92 1.71 -14.94
CA GLU A 102 -5.00 2.54 -14.43
C GLU A 102 -5.23 2.25 -12.95
N LEU A 103 -5.29 0.97 -12.55
CA LEU A 103 -5.36 0.60 -11.14
C LEU A 103 -4.21 1.20 -10.32
N ALA A 104 -2.97 1.17 -10.82
CA ALA A 104 -1.83 1.77 -10.13
C ALA A 104 -1.99 3.29 -9.95
N LEU A 105 -2.48 4.00 -10.96
CA LEU A 105 -2.76 5.44 -10.90
C LEU A 105 -3.89 5.75 -9.91
N GLU A 106 -4.97 4.98 -9.94
CA GLU A 106 -6.08 5.12 -8.99
C GLU A 106 -5.60 4.93 -7.56
N LEU A 107 -4.92 3.82 -7.27
CA LEU A 107 -4.42 3.51 -5.94
C LEU A 107 -3.44 4.55 -5.45
N GLY A 108 -2.48 4.97 -6.29
CA GLY A 108 -1.49 5.98 -5.91
C GLY A 108 -2.13 7.34 -5.60
N THR A 109 -3.08 7.78 -6.43
CA THR A 109 -3.71 9.09 -6.26
C THR A 109 -4.74 9.12 -5.13
N LYS A 110 -5.55 8.06 -4.99
CA LYS A 110 -6.68 8.01 -4.07
C LYS A 110 -6.32 7.46 -2.69
N ILE A 111 -5.45 6.44 -2.61
CA ILE A 111 -5.11 5.76 -1.35
C ILE A 111 -3.67 6.08 -0.93
N GLY A 112 -2.73 6.09 -1.88
CA GLY A 112 -1.32 6.35 -1.61
C GLY A 112 -1.09 7.69 -0.92
N SER A 113 -1.79 8.74 -1.35
CA SER A 113 -1.77 10.06 -0.72
C SER A 113 -2.27 10.05 0.73
N LEU A 114 -3.31 9.26 1.05
CA LEU A 114 -3.82 9.11 2.41
C LEU A 114 -2.81 8.38 3.30
N LEU A 115 -2.21 7.29 2.79
CA LEU A 115 -1.18 6.56 3.51
C LEU A 115 0.06 7.42 3.78
N THR A 116 0.47 8.27 2.82
CA THR A 116 1.58 9.21 3.04
C THR A 116 1.23 10.32 4.04
N ASP A 117 -0.05 10.68 4.19
CA ASP A 117 -0.53 11.59 5.24
C ASP A 117 -0.58 10.91 6.63
N GLY A 118 -0.25 9.61 6.72
CA GLY A 118 -0.40 8.81 7.94
C GLY A 118 -1.86 8.50 8.28
N ASN A 119 -2.75 8.51 7.28
CA ASN A 119 -4.17 8.21 7.42
C ASN A 119 -4.43 6.77 6.95
N GLY A 120 -4.34 5.82 7.87
CA GLY A 120 -4.62 4.40 7.65
C GLY A 120 -3.40 3.50 7.79
N ASP A 121 -3.66 2.23 8.06
CA ASP A 121 -2.66 1.21 8.44
C ASP A 121 -2.49 0.11 7.39
N GLY A 122 -3.37 0.08 6.38
CA GLY A 122 -3.33 -0.92 5.35
C GLY A 122 -4.32 -0.68 4.22
N ILE A 123 -4.32 -1.61 3.27
CA ILE A 123 -5.21 -1.60 2.13
C ILE A 123 -5.76 -3.01 1.87
N LEU A 124 -7.04 -3.09 1.55
CA LEU A 124 -7.72 -4.21 0.93
C LEU A 124 -8.19 -3.76 -0.45
N ILE A 125 -7.74 -4.43 -1.51
CA ILE A 125 -8.16 -4.16 -2.87
C ILE A 125 -9.15 -5.24 -3.28
N GLU A 126 -10.36 -4.81 -3.63
CA GLU A 126 -11.42 -5.68 -4.14
C GLU A 126 -11.72 -5.32 -5.59
N GLN A 127 -11.66 -6.31 -6.49
CA GLN A 127 -12.12 -6.13 -7.87
C GLN A 127 -13.61 -6.44 -7.95
N VAL A 128 -14.39 -5.46 -8.40
CA VAL A 128 -15.84 -5.57 -8.57
C VAL A 128 -16.14 -5.77 -10.06
N GLY A 129 -16.99 -6.74 -10.37
CA GLY A 129 -17.37 -7.09 -11.75
C GLY A 129 -16.53 -8.23 -12.32
N GLU A 130 -16.15 -8.13 -13.60
CA GLU A 130 -15.32 -9.15 -14.25
C GLU A 130 -13.92 -9.17 -13.64
N THR A 131 -13.52 -10.36 -13.16
CA THR A 131 -12.27 -10.56 -12.43
C THR A 131 -11.10 -10.73 -13.39
N ASN A 132 -10.49 -9.61 -13.78
CA ASN A 132 -9.32 -9.60 -14.67
C ASN A 132 -7.99 -9.76 -13.93
N PHE A 133 -7.98 -9.59 -12.60
CA PHE A 133 -6.77 -9.71 -11.79
C PHE A 133 -6.83 -10.92 -10.87
N SER A 134 -5.70 -11.63 -10.77
CA SER A 134 -5.55 -12.69 -9.77
C SER A 134 -5.44 -12.11 -8.36
N VAL A 135 -5.81 -12.91 -7.36
CA VAL A 135 -5.63 -12.55 -5.94
C VAL A 135 -4.17 -12.22 -5.62
N ASP A 136 -3.22 -12.94 -6.21
CA ASP A 136 -1.80 -12.69 -6.00
C ASP A 136 -1.35 -11.37 -6.64
N PHE A 137 -1.90 -10.99 -7.80
CA PHE A 137 -1.66 -9.68 -8.39
C PHE A 137 -2.15 -8.55 -7.48
N LEU A 138 -3.41 -8.62 -7.02
CA LEU A 138 -3.97 -7.60 -6.13
C LEU A 138 -3.19 -7.50 -4.82
N ARG A 139 -2.80 -8.64 -4.23
CA ARG A 139 -1.96 -8.70 -3.03
C ARG A 139 -0.61 -8.02 -3.25
N ASN A 140 0.09 -8.36 -4.34
CA ASN A 140 1.41 -7.79 -4.65
C ASN A 140 1.34 -6.29 -4.97
N THR A 141 0.25 -5.85 -5.61
CA THR A 141 -0.03 -4.43 -5.85
C THR A 141 -0.24 -3.69 -4.53
N GLY A 142 -1.04 -4.24 -3.60
CA GLY A 142 -1.23 -3.68 -2.27
C GLY A 142 0.08 -3.57 -1.48
N PHE A 143 0.92 -4.62 -1.48
CA PHE A 143 2.24 -4.55 -0.85
C PHE A 143 3.18 -3.55 -1.52
N SER A 144 3.12 -3.41 -2.85
CA SER A 144 3.92 -2.41 -3.57
C SER A 144 3.49 -0.99 -3.23
N LEU A 145 2.18 -0.74 -3.09
CA LEU A 145 1.65 0.54 -2.62
C LEU A 145 2.13 0.85 -1.20
N LEU A 146 1.98 -0.10 -0.26
CA LEU A 146 2.44 0.09 1.13
C LEU A 146 3.95 0.34 1.22
N GLN A 147 4.76 -0.33 0.39
CA GLN A 147 6.19 -0.09 0.32
C GLN A 147 6.51 1.30 -0.26
N GLY A 148 5.81 1.70 -1.33
CA GLY A 148 5.94 3.04 -1.93
C GLY A 148 5.57 4.16 -0.96
N CYS A 149 4.58 3.95 -0.11
CA CYS A 149 4.17 4.88 0.95
C CYS A 149 5.03 4.78 2.23
N ARG A 150 6.10 3.99 2.24
CA ARG A 150 6.99 3.77 3.40
C ARG A 150 6.32 3.15 4.63
N MET A 151 5.19 2.46 4.45
CA MET A 151 4.44 1.80 5.53
C MET A 151 4.96 0.40 5.83
N ARG A 152 5.39 -0.34 4.80
CA ARG A 152 5.88 -1.73 4.96
C ARG A 152 6.83 -2.14 3.84
N ASN A 153 8.04 -2.56 4.19
CA ASN A 153 8.98 -3.14 3.24
C ASN A 153 8.73 -4.64 3.10
N THR A 154 8.46 -5.10 1.87
CA THR A 154 8.10 -6.50 1.57
C THR A 154 9.07 -7.17 0.59
N LYS A 155 9.77 -6.36 -0.19
CA LYS A 155 10.77 -6.78 -1.19
C LYS A 155 11.89 -5.75 -1.28
N THR A 156 12.94 -6.09 -2.01
CA THR A 156 14.03 -5.16 -2.33
C THR A 156 13.49 -3.94 -3.06
N GLU A 157 13.98 -2.76 -2.70
CA GLU A 157 13.67 -1.52 -3.38
C GLU A 157 14.72 -1.25 -4.46
N PHE A 158 14.26 -1.02 -5.69
CA PHE A 158 15.14 -0.71 -6.82
C PHE A 158 14.98 0.75 -7.20
N VAL A 159 16.10 1.47 -7.20
CA VAL A 159 16.17 2.87 -7.65
C VAL A 159 17.00 2.90 -8.93
N SER A 160 16.43 3.38 -10.03
CA SER A 160 17.14 3.44 -11.30
C SER A 160 16.91 4.78 -11.99
N CYS A 161 17.93 5.29 -12.68
CA CYS A 161 17.73 6.41 -13.57
C CYS A 161 16.91 5.96 -14.81
N PRO A 162 16.14 6.84 -15.46
CA PRO A 162 15.30 6.48 -16.61
C PRO A 162 16.08 6.14 -17.90
N SER A 163 17.41 5.99 -17.82
CA SER A 163 18.38 6.03 -18.92
C SER A 163 18.50 7.39 -19.62
N CYS A 164 19.64 7.67 -20.25
CA CYS A 164 19.85 8.83 -21.10
C CYS A 164 21.01 8.58 -22.09
N GLY A 165 21.37 9.55 -22.94
CA GLY A 165 22.50 9.41 -23.87
C GLY A 165 23.89 9.24 -23.22
N ARG A 166 23.97 9.26 -21.89
CA ARG A 166 25.19 8.99 -21.12
C ARG A 166 25.25 7.56 -20.59
N THR A 167 24.18 6.77 -20.75
CA THR A 167 24.14 5.39 -20.29
C THR A 167 25.15 4.56 -21.09
N LEU A 168 26.05 3.87 -20.38
CA LEU A 168 27.18 3.16 -21.00
C LEU A 168 26.98 1.64 -21.12
N PHE A 169 25.84 1.10 -20.68
CA PHE A 169 25.50 -0.32 -20.72
C PHE A 169 24.00 -0.51 -20.92
N ASP A 170 23.53 -1.75 -21.13
CA ASP A 170 22.09 -2.02 -21.18
C ASP A 170 21.50 -1.94 -19.78
N LEU A 171 20.98 -0.76 -19.42
CA LEU A 171 20.46 -0.48 -18.09
C LEU A 171 19.21 -1.32 -17.81
N GLN A 172 18.36 -1.51 -18.80
CA GLN A 172 17.10 -2.24 -18.66
C GLN A 172 17.36 -3.72 -18.39
N GLU A 173 18.17 -4.37 -19.23
CA GLU A 173 18.50 -5.79 -19.07
C GLU A 173 19.26 -6.05 -17.77
N THR A 174 20.24 -5.21 -17.47
CA THR A 174 21.03 -5.33 -16.23
C THR A 174 20.16 -5.16 -14.99
N THR A 175 19.25 -4.18 -14.99
CA THR A 175 18.32 -3.96 -13.87
C THR A 175 17.41 -5.17 -13.68
N ALA A 176 16.90 -5.76 -14.77
CA ALA A 176 16.07 -6.97 -14.69
C ALA A 176 16.83 -8.15 -14.08
N GLN A 177 18.08 -8.39 -14.49
CA GLN A 177 18.92 -9.45 -13.92
C GLN A 177 19.19 -9.24 -12.43
N ILE A 178 19.48 -7.99 -12.02
CA ILE A 178 19.68 -7.64 -10.62
C ILE A 178 18.39 -7.86 -9.81
N GLN A 179 17.23 -7.47 -10.36
CA GLN A 179 15.93 -7.68 -9.74
C GLN A 179 15.62 -9.16 -9.53
N GLU A 180 15.90 -10.01 -10.52
CA GLU A 180 15.72 -11.46 -10.42
C GLU A 180 16.62 -12.06 -9.33
N ALA A 181 17.89 -11.67 -9.28
CA ALA A 181 18.85 -12.20 -8.32
C ALA A 181 18.60 -11.72 -6.87
N THR A 182 18.11 -10.49 -6.70
CA THR A 182 18.12 -9.82 -5.39
C THR A 182 16.76 -9.36 -4.89
N GLY A 183 15.67 -9.50 -5.66
CA GLY A 183 14.36 -8.93 -5.34
C GLY A 183 13.69 -9.45 -4.06
N HIS A 184 14.18 -10.56 -3.51
CA HIS A 184 13.63 -11.25 -2.35
C HIS A 184 14.15 -10.73 -1.00
N LEU A 185 14.95 -9.65 -0.98
CA LEU A 185 15.63 -9.13 0.23
C LEU A 185 14.88 -7.91 0.80
N PRO A 186 13.89 -8.10 1.69
CA PRO A 186 13.13 -6.99 2.25
C PRO A 186 14.04 -6.05 3.07
N GLY A 187 13.84 -4.75 2.88
CA GLY A 187 14.60 -3.71 3.58
C GLY A 187 15.98 -3.41 2.99
N VAL A 188 16.33 -4.03 1.86
CA VAL A 188 17.52 -3.69 1.07
C VAL A 188 17.13 -2.76 -0.07
N THR A 189 17.90 -1.70 -0.26
CA THR A 189 17.78 -0.77 -1.39
C THR A 189 18.95 -0.94 -2.35
N VAL A 190 18.66 -1.22 -3.61
CA VAL A 190 19.65 -1.39 -4.68
C VAL A 190 19.45 -0.31 -5.74
N ALA A 191 20.49 0.47 -5.98
CA ALA A 191 20.52 1.49 -7.01
C ALA A 191 21.22 0.99 -8.28
N VAL A 192 20.63 1.24 -9.45
CA VAL A 192 21.22 0.92 -10.76
C VAL A 192 21.27 2.19 -11.62
N MET A 193 22.47 2.70 -11.84
CA MET A 193 22.73 4.02 -12.41
C MET A 193 23.48 3.90 -13.72
N GLY A 194 22.91 4.46 -14.78
CA GLY A 194 23.45 4.36 -16.14
C GLY A 194 24.80 5.05 -16.36
N CYS A 195 25.15 6.05 -15.54
CA CYS A 195 26.39 6.81 -15.69
C CYS A 195 26.97 7.30 -14.36
N ILE A 196 28.28 7.52 -14.35
CA ILE A 196 29.05 8.03 -13.20
C ILE A 196 28.74 9.47 -12.80
N VAL A 197 28.08 10.24 -13.68
CA VAL A 197 27.90 11.69 -13.48
C VAL A 197 26.92 11.97 -12.35
N ASN A 198 25.70 11.46 -12.45
CA ASN A 198 24.71 11.61 -11.38
C ASN A 198 24.62 10.35 -10.51
N GLY A 199 25.12 9.20 -10.98
CA GLY A 199 24.94 7.92 -10.31
C GLY A 199 25.31 7.92 -8.82
N PRO A 200 26.51 8.38 -8.43
CA PRO A 200 26.91 8.42 -7.03
C PRO A 200 26.03 9.31 -6.14
N GLY A 201 25.44 10.36 -6.69
CA GLY A 201 24.52 11.24 -5.97
C GLY A 201 23.12 10.65 -5.85
N GLU A 202 22.58 10.12 -6.96
CA GLU A 202 21.25 9.51 -7.02
C GLU A 202 21.13 8.24 -6.15
N MET A 203 22.25 7.56 -5.88
CA MET A 203 22.28 6.36 -5.05
C MET A 203 22.76 6.58 -3.61
N ALA A 204 22.96 7.83 -3.18
CA ALA A 204 23.64 8.14 -1.91
C ALA A 204 22.97 7.51 -0.67
N ASP A 205 21.68 7.21 -0.75
CA ASP A 205 20.85 6.61 0.30
C ASP A 205 20.54 5.12 0.06
N ALA A 206 21.09 4.51 -0.98
CA ALA A 206 20.96 3.08 -1.26
C ALA A 206 22.03 2.26 -0.53
N ASP A 207 21.70 1.02 -0.16
CA ASP A 207 22.65 0.10 0.48
C ASP A 207 23.69 -0.41 -0.52
N PHE A 208 23.27 -0.68 -1.75
CA PHE A 208 24.11 -1.16 -2.83
C PHE A 208 23.91 -0.37 -4.11
N GLY A 209 24.98 -0.17 -4.87
CA GLY A 209 24.95 0.59 -6.12
C GLY A 209 25.68 -0.09 -7.27
N TYR A 210 25.07 -0.05 -8.46
CA TYR A 210 25.67 -0.43 -9.73
C TYR A 210 25.77 0.84 -10.58
N VAL A 211 26.98 1.31 -10.89
CA VAL A 211 27.15 2.58 -11.62
C VAL A 211 27.94 2.37 -12.89
N GLY A 212 27.35 2.74 -14.04
CA GLY A 212 28.04 2.72 -15.33
C GLY A 212 29.20 3.70 -15.37
N THR A 213 30.42 3.17 -15.47
CA THR A 213 31.66 3.97 -15.51
C THR A 213 32.33 3.93 -16.87
N LEU A 214 32.25 2.81 -17.57
CA LEU A 214 32.81 2.60 -18.92
C LEU A 214 31.81 1.85 -19.79
N PRO A 215 31.97 1.89 -21.13
CA PRO A 215 31.15 1.09 -22.05
C PRO A 215 31.14 -0.39 -21.68
N GLY A 216 29.94 -0.93 -21.43
CA GLY A 216 29.70 -2.31 -21.03
C GLY A 216 30.29 -2.69 -19.68
N LYS A 217 30.49 -1.72 -18.77
CA LYS A 217 31.03 -1.99 -17.43
C LYS A 217 30.37 -1.16 -16.35
N VAL A 218 30.25 -1.74 -15.17
CA VAL A 218 29.76 -1.06 -13.96
C VAL A 218 30.78 -1.15 -12.82
N ASP A 219 30.71 -0.18 -11.91
CA ASP A 219 31.37 -0.22 -10.61
C ASP A 219 30.33 -0.60 -9.55
N LEU A 220 30.72 -1.43 -8.60
CA LEU A 220 29.88 -1.85 -7.48
C LEU A 220 30.18 -1.01 -6.24
N TYR A 221 29.13 -0.59 -5.57
CA TYR A 221 29.17 0.22 -4.37
C TYR A 221 28.48 -0.48 -3.20
N TYR A 222 29.04 -0.30 -2.01
CA TYR A 222 28.39 -0.56 -0.72
C TYR A 222 28.29 0.77 0.02
N GLY A 223 27.06 1.26 0.18
CA GLY A 223 26.81 2.67 0.49
C GLY A 223 27.52 3.58 -0.50
N LYS A 224 28.48 4.38 -0.01
CA LYS A 224 29.26 5.33 -0.82
C LYS A 224 30.63 4.81 -1.25
N GLU A 225 31.01 3.60 -0.81
CA GLU A 225 32.33 3.05 -1.06
C GLU A 225 32.33 2.15 -2.28
N VAL A 226 33.29 2.38 -3.18
CA VAL A 226 33.50 1.51 -4.35
C VAL A 226 34.19 0.23 -3.89
N VAL A 227 33.48 -0.90 -3.95
CA VAL A 227 33.99 -2.20 -3.52
C VAL A 227 34.56 -3.02 -4.67
N ARG A 228 34.07 -2.81 -5.90
CA ARG A 228 34.62 -3.41 -7.13
C ARG A 228 34.48 -2.44 -8.29
N LYS A 229 35.44 -2.48 -9.21
CA LYS A 229 35.49 -1.57 -10.37
C LYS A 229 35.47 -2.33 -11.68
N SER A 230 34.85 -1.73 -12.69
CA SER A 230 34.94 -2.17 -14.08
C SER A 230 34.54 -3.63 -14.27
N ILE A 231 33.52 -4.08 -13.54
CA ILE A 231 32.95 -5.42 -13.76
C ILE A 231 32.16 -5.41 -15.07
N PRO A 232 32.24 -6.50 -15.86
CA PRO A 232 31.43 -6.65 -17.06
C PRO A 232 29.94 -6.74 -16.72
#